data_AF-A0A3Q1ENS0-F1
#
_entry.id   AF-A0A3Q1ENS0-F1
#
_cell.length_a   1.000
_cell.length_b   1.000
_cell.length_c   1.000
_cell.angle_alpha   90.00
_cell.angle_beta   90.00
_cell.angle_gamma   90.00
#
_symmetry.space_group_name_H-M   'P 1'
#
loop_
_entity.id
_entity.type
_entity.pdbx_description
1 polymer ?
#
loop_
_entity_poly.entity_id
_entity_poly.type
_entity_poly.pdbx_seq_one_letter_code
_entity_poly.pdbx_strand_id
1 'polypeptide(L)'
;DMVELLKIGSEITEFPKELFYRNRFEDTRQRENQVATQIQSWFRACKVRAYLSHLHKKAIIIQKIWRGFTARARVRQMVKAAYFIMKMNFYEEMAVRIQRRWRGFFQRKYIHNFYARKSYLEGVAIKNILVRRKLDKLNEVQKRERDCRAMVKEQEGKVYQAQRLHHLMSTKQCPGVFNSPFRQAPHEMELLLRQVKYQVPTRLAPRGRVRPQGTPSPTNSRTCCSREPGEVWEQQVQCPDLMLSLQTSYTYLEEAQNQLQQQETVRVRTETHTVCTHNDTPTHKIMLQKSYHIH
;
A
#
# COMPACT_ATOMS: atom_id res chain seq x y z
N ASP A 1 -90.82 101.12 -42.90
CA ASP A 1 -90.03 101.68 -41.80
C ASP A 1 -88.54 101.41 -41.93
N MET A 2 -87.77 102.46 -42.26
CA MET A 2 -86.31 102.38 -42.45
C MET A 2 -85.53 102.12 -41.15
N VAL A 3 -86.16 102.34 -39.99
CA VAL A 3 -85.56 102.19 -38.66
C VAL A 3 -85.42 100.71 -38.28
N GLU A 4 -86.40 99.86 -38.60
CA GLU A 4 -86.33 98.41 -38.32
C GLU A 4 -85.28 97.71 -39.19
N LEU A 5 -85.16 98.10 -40.46
CA LEU A 5 -84.14 97.55 -41.37
C LEU A 5 -82.72 97.90 -40.94
N LEU A 6 -82.49 99.11 -40.42
CA LEU A 6 -81.19 99.51 -39.87
C LEU A 6 -80.86 98.76 -38.58
N LYS A 7 -81.86 98.50 -37.73
CA LYS A 7 -81.71 97.74 -36.48
C LYS A 7 -81.39 96.26 -36.74
N ILE A 8 -82.10 95.64 -37.68
CA ILE A 8 -81.82 94.28 -38.17
C ILE A 8 -80.43 94.23 -38.82
N GLY A 9 -80.05 95.25 -39.60
CA GLY A 9 -78.71 95.37 -40.16
C GLY A 9 -77.60 95.43 -39.10
N SER A 10 -77.78 96.20 -38.02
CA SER A 10 -76.84 96.23 -36.90
C SER A 10 -76.77 94.89 -36.16
N GLU A 11 -77.91 94.26 -35.89
CA GLU A 11 -78.00 92.96 -35.19
C GLU A 11 -77.35 91.83 -36.00
N ILE A 12 -77.51 91.83 -37.34
CA ILE A 12 -76.84 90.88 -38.25
C ILE A 12 -75.31 91.08 -38.25
N THR A 13 -74.81 92.30 -38.01
CA THR A 13 -73.37 92.56 -37.93
C THR A 13 -72.75 92.32 -36.54
N GLU A 14 -73.55 92.38 -35.48
CA GLU A 14 -73.13 92.11 -34.10
C GLU A 14 -73.12 90.61 -33.78
N PHE A 15 -74.10 89.85 -34.28
CA PHE A 15 -74.23 88.42 -34.00
C PHE A 15 -72.98 87.57 -34.38
N PRO A 16 -72.33 87.76 -35.55
CA PRO A 16 -71.08 87.06 -35.88
C PRO A 16 -69.92 87.45 -34.97
N LYS A 17 -69.88 88.71 -34.50
CA LYS A 17 -68.86 89.18 -33.56
C LYS A 17 -69.06 88.52 -32.19
N GLU A 18 -70.29 88.47 -31.68
CA GLU A 18 -70.60 87.80 -30.42
C GLU A 18 -70.25 86.31 -30.44
N LEU A 19 -70.60 85.59 -31.51
CA LEU A 19 -70.23 84.18 -31.69
C LEU A 19 -68.71 84.00 -31.74
N PHE A 20 -67.99 84.88 -32.44
CA PHE A 20 -66.54 84.86 -32.50
C PHE A 20 -65.91 85.05 -31.11
N TYR A 21 -66.38 86.04 -30.34
CA TYR A 21 -65.90 86.26 -28.98
C TYR A 21 -66.25 85.08 -28.07
N ARG A 22 -67.48 84.56 -28.13
CA ARG A 22 -67.91 83.38 -27.35
C ARG A 22 -67.06 82.14 -27.64
N ASN A 23 -66.79 81.84 -28.91
CA ASN A 23 -65.92 80.73 -29.30
C ASN A 23 -64.47 80.95 -28.82
N ARG A 24 -63.95 82.18 -28.91
CA ARG A 24 -62.63 82.52 -28.37
C ARG A 24 -62.55 82.30 -26.85
N PHE A 25 -63.60 82.66 -26.11
CA PHE A 25 -63.68 82.42 -24.66
C PHE A 25 -63.73 80.93 -24.32
N GLU A 26 -64.45 80.13 -25.10
CA GLU A 26 -64.48 78.67 -24.95
C GLU A 26 -63.12 78.03 -25.27
N ASP A 27 -62.41 78.50 -26.31
CA ASP A 27 -61.05 78.03 -26.63
C ASP A 27 -60.05 78.37 -25.52
N THR A 28 -60.13 79.57 -24.94
CA THR A 28 -59.29 79.95 -23.79
C THR A 28 -59.63 79.08 -22.58
N ARG A 29 -60.92 78.81 -22.33
CA ARG A 29 -61.35 77.93 -21.23
C ARG A 29 -60.86 76.49 -21.41
N GLN A 30 -60.88 75.97 -22.63
CA GLN A 30 -60.35 74.64 -22.93
C GLN A 30 -58.83 74.56 -22.69
N ARG A 31 -58.07 75.59 -23.12
CA ARG A 31 -56.62 75.66 -22.85
C ARG A 31 -56.32 75.74 -21.35
N GLU A 32 -57.04 76.58 -20.61
CA GLU A 32 -56.89 76.68 -19.16
C GLU A 32 -57.18 75.34 -18.47
N ASN A 33 -58.25 74.66 -18.87
CA ASN A 33 -58.59 73.33 -18.34
C ASN A 33 -57.53 72.28 -18.66
N GLN A 34 -56.93 72.31 -19.86
CA GLN A 34 -55.83 71.41 -20.23
C GLN A 34 -54.59 71.66 -19.36
N VAL A 35 -54.19 72.92 -19.17
CA VAL A 35 -53.06 73.29 -18.31
C VAL A 35 -53.34 72.90 -16.86
N ALA A 36 -54.55 73.17 -16.36
CA ALA A 36 -54.96 72.74 -15.02
C ALA A 36 -54.86 71.22 -14.85
N THR A 37 -55.31 70.44 -15.84
CA THR A 37 -55.22 68.98 -15.83
C THR A 37 -53.77 68.49 -15.84
N GLN A 38 -52.88 69.15 -16.59
CA GLN A 38 -51.45 68.84 -16.58
C GLN A 38 -50.81 69.11 -15.21
N ILE A 39 -51.09 70.26 -14.60
CA ILE A 39 -50.58 70.61 -13.27
C ILE A 39 -51.10 69.60 -12.22
N GLN A 40 -52.40 69.28 -12.25
CA GLN A 40 -53.01 68.32 -11.33
C GLN A 40 -52.45 66.92 -11.50
N SER A 41 -52.31 66.42 -12.73
CA SER A 41 -51.75 65.10 -13.00
C SER A 41 -50.28 65.00 -12.58
N TRP A 42 -49.49 66.05 -12.83
CA TRP A 42 -48.11 66.13 -12.37
C TRP A 42 -48.01 66.09 -10.84
N PHE A 43 -48.85 66.87 -10.14
CA PHE A 43 -48.88 66.87 -8.68
C PHE A 43 -49.28 65.51 -8.10
N ARG A 44 -50.32 64.87 -8.67
CA ARG A 44 -50.72 63.50 -8.29
C ARG A 44 -49.56 62.51 -8.46
N ALA A 45 -48.84 62.59 -9.58
CA ALA A 45 -47.68 61.74 -9.83
C ALA A 45 -46.52 62.02 -8.85
N CYS A 46 -46.26 63.28 -8.50
CA CYS A 46 -45.27 63.63 -7.48
C CYS A 46 -45.60 63.01 -6.11
N LYS A 47 -46.87 63.04 -5.68
CA LYS A 47 -47.29 62.37 -4.43
C LYS A 47 -47.05 60.87 -4.47
N VAL A 48 -47.43 60.20 -5.57
CA VAL A 48 -47.24 58.76 -5.73
C VAL A 48 -45.75 58.40 -5.72
N ARG A 49 -44.91 59.13 -6.45
CA ARG A 49 -43.45 58.88 -6.50
C ARG A 49 -42.79 59.06 -5.13
N ALA A 50 -43.20 60.08 -4.37
CA ALA A 50 -42.70 60.30 -3.01
C ALA A 50 -43.07 59.14 -2.09
N TYR A 51 -44.32 58.66 -2.16
CA TYR A 51 -44.77 57.50 -1.39
C TYR A 51 -44.03 56.22 -1.77
N LEU A 52 -43.87 55.92 -3.07
CA LEU A 52 -43.11 54.76 -3.54
C LEU A 52 -41.65 54.82 -3.08
N SER A 53 -41.03 56.00 -3.13
CA SER A 53 -39.67 56.22 -2.64
C SER A 53 -39.57 55.97 -1.13
N HIS A 54 -40.57 56.37 -0.35
CA HIS A 54 -40.64 56.06 1.08
C HIS A 54 -40.71 54.55 1.31
N LEU A 55 -41.62 53.84 0.62
CA LEU A 55 -41.74 52.38 0.73
C LEU A 55 -40.44 51.67 0.33
N HIS A 56 -39.79 52.10 -0.75
CA HIS A 56 -38.52 51.54 -1.18
C HIS A 56 -37.42 51.73 -0.13
N LYS A 57 -37.32 52.91 0.47
CA LYS A 57 -36.39 53.16 1.59
C LYS A 57 -36.65 52.21 2.76
N LYS A 58 -37.92 52.00 3.14
CA LYS A 58 -38.28 51.04 4.21
C LYS A 58 -37.92 49.61 3.84
N ALA A 59 -38.19 49.18 2.60
CA ALA A 59 -37.81 47.87 2.10
C ALA A 59 -36.29 47.65 2.14
N ILE A 60 -35.49 48.64 1.70
CA ILE A 60 -34.02 48.58 1.77
C ILE A 60 -33.54 48.38 3.21
N ILE A 61 -34.12 49.10 4.19
CA ILE A 61 -33.74 48.97 5.60
C ILE A 61 -33.97 47.53 6.08
N ILE A 62 -35.16 46.98 5.82
CA ILE A 62 -35.50 45.60 6.20
C ILE A 62 -34.52 44.61 5.56
N GLN A 63 -34.30 44.73 4.25
CA GLN A 63 -33.40 43.82 3.54
C GLN A 63 -31.95 43.94 3.99
N LYS A 64 -31.46 45.16 4.28
CA LYS A 64 -30.10 45.40 4.79
C LYS A 64 -29.91 44.74 6.15
N ILE A 65 -30.89 44.91 7.05
CA ILE A 65 -30.87 44.27 8.36
C ILE A 65 -30.86 42.75 8.22
N TRP A 66 -31.71 42.19 7.35
CA TRP A 66 -31.78 40.76 7.11
C TRP A 66 -30.48 40.19 6.55
N ARG A 67 -29.91 40.79 5.50
CA ARG A 67 -28.61 40.37 4.94
C ARG A 67 -27.52 40.37 6.00
N GLY A 68 -27.49 41.40 6.85
CA GLY A 68 -26.57 41.47 7.98
C GLY A 68 -26.80 40.36 9.01
N PHE A 69 -28.06 40.08 9.36
CA PHE A 69 -28.41 39.01 10.30
C PHE A 69 -27.94 37.64 9.79
N THR A 70 -28.25 37.33 8.53
CA THR A 70 -27.87 36.06 7.87
C THR A 70 -26.35 35.91 7.77
N ALA A 71 -25.64 36.96 7.35
CA ALA A 71 -24.18 36.94 7.28
C ALA A 71 -23.55 36.69 8.66
N ARG A 72 -24.03 37.38 9.70
CA ARG A 72 -23.55 37.17 11.08
C ARG A 72 -23.88 35.78 11.61
N ALA A 73 -25.04 35.22 11.28
CA ALA A 73 -25.38 33.85 11.65
C ALA A 73 -24.42 32.83 11.02
N ARG A 74 -24.09 32.99 9.74
CA ARG A 74 -23.11 32.15 9.05
C ARG A 74 -21.72 32.25 9.69
N VAL A 75 -21.23 33.47 9.93
CA VAL A 75 -19.91 33.69 10.57
C VAL A 75 -19.87 33.06 11.96
N ARG A 76 -20.91 33.22 12.78
CA ARG A 76 -20.98 32.56 14.10
C ARG A 76 -20.88 31.03 13.98
N GLN A 77 -21.54 30.43 12.99
CA GLN A 77 -21.45 28.99 12.76
C GLN A 77 -20.04 28.57 12.33
N MET A 78 -19.40 29.33 11.43
CA MET A 78 -18.03 29.08 11.00
C MET A 78 -17.04 29.16 12.17
N VAL A 79 -17.16 30.18 13.02
CA VAL A 79 -16.30 30.33 14.21
C VAL A 79 -16.50 29.19 15.19
N LYS A 80 -17.76 28.77 15.44
CA LYS A 80 -18.05 27.60 16.27
C LYS A 80 -17.39 26.33 15.70
N ALA A 81 -17.55 26.08 14.40
CA ALA A 81 -16.94 24.93 13.74
C ALA A 81 -15.41 24.95 13.84
N ALA A 82 -14.78 26.11 13.55
CA ALA A 82 -13.34 26.28 13.66
C ALA A 82 -12.83 26.04 15.08
N TYR A 83 -13.54 26.54 16.10
CA TYR A 83 -13.23 26.27 17.50
C TYR A 83 -13.28 24.77 17.82
N PHE A 84 -14.32 24.06 17.39
CA PHE A 84 -14.43 22.62 17.62
C PHE A 84 -13.32 21.84 16.93
N ILE A 85 -12.98 22.18 15.68
CA ILE A 85 -11.86 21.56 14.96
C ILE A 85 -10.55 21.78 15.72
N MET A 86 -10.26 23.02 16.12
CA MET A 86 -9.05 23.34 16.87
C MET A 86 -8.97 22.57 18.19
N LYS A 87 -10.09 22.51 18.93
CA LYS A 87 -10.19 21.77 20.19
C LYS A 87 -10.00 20.27 19.98
N MET A 88 -10.61 19.70 18.93
CA MET A 88 -10.49 18.28 18.61
C MET A 88 -9.04 17.91 18.27
N ASN A 89 -8.41 18.68 17.38
CA ASN A 89 -7.02 18.47 16.96
C ASN A 89 -6.07 18.52 18.17
N PHE A 90 -6.28 19.47 19.10
CA PHE A 90 -5.48 19.55 20.32
C PHE A 90 -5.56 18.27 21.15
N TYR A 91 -6.77 17.75 21.39
CA TYR A 91 -6.91 16.51 22.16
C TYR A 91 -6.40 15.29 21.42
N GLU A 92 -6.57 15.23 20.10
CA GLU A 92 -6.03 14.16 19.27
C GLU A 92 -4.50 14.11 19.36
N GLU A 93 -3.81 15.25 19.22
CA GLU A 93 -2.36 15.33 19.40
C GLU A 93 -1.92 14.85 20.79
N MET A 94 -2.63 15.28 21.84
CA MET A 94 -2.31 14.85 23.20
C MET A 94 -2.55 13.34 23.39
N ALA A 95 -3.64 12.80 22.83
CA ALA A 95 -3.95 11.39 22.86
C ALA A 95 -2.84 10.57 22.17
N VAL A 96 -2.40 10.99 20.98
CA VAL A 96 -1.31 10.31 20.24
C VAL A 96 -0.01 10.32 21.05
N ARG A 97 0.34 11.42 21.73
CA ARG A 97 1.53 11.48 22.60
C ARG A 97 1.46 10.48 23.76
N ILE A 98 0.33 10.44 24.46
CA ILE A 98 0.09 9.52 25.58
C ILE A 98 0.17 8.07 25.07
N GLN A 99 -0.54 7.76 23.98
CA GLN A 99 -0.57 6.43 23.41
C GLN A 99 0.81 5.97 22.91
N ARG A 100 1.57 6.84 22.23
CA ARG A 100 2.94 6.53 21.78
C ARG A 100 3.85 6.21 22.96
N ARG A 101 3.77 7.00 24.04
CA ARG A 101 4.53 6.76 25.27
C ARG A 101 4.16 5.41 25.89
N TRP A 102 2.85 5.13 26.00
CA TRP A 102 2.33 3.88 26.53
C TRP A 102 2.82 2.68 25.71
N ARG A 103 2.70 2.74 24.37
CA ARG A 103 3.13 1.64 23.48
C ARG A 103 4.62 1.38 23.64
N GLY A 104 5.43 2.44 23.72
CA GLY A 104 6.85 2.27 24.02
C GLY A 104 7.12 1.59 25.37
N PHE A 105 6.39 1.98 26.42
CA PHE A 105 6.51 1.36 27.75
C PHE A 105 6.11 -0.12 27.73
N PHE A 106 4.95 -0.45 27.16
CA PHE A 106 4.43 -1.82 27.13
C PHE A 106 5.39 -2.77 26.42
N GLN A 107 5.88 -2.37 25.24
CA GLN A 107 6.80 -3.17 24.45
C GLN A 107 8.08 -3.46 25.23
N ARG A 108 8.67 -2.46 25.91
CA ARG A 108 9.89 -2.65 26.70
C ARG A 108 9.68 -3.47 27.97
N LYS A 109 8.48 -3.40 28.58
CA LYS A 109 8.20 -4.10 29.83
C LYS A 109 7.78 -5.56 29.61
N TYR A 110 6.96 -5.83 28.60
CA TYR A 110 6.26 -7.10 28.47
C TYR A 110 6.63 -7.92 27.22
N ILE A 111 7.14 -7.29 26.15
CA ILE A 111 7.44 -8.00 24.89
C ILE A 111 8.95 -8.19 24.70
N HIS A 112 9.72 -7.11 24.78
CA HIS A 112 11.14 -7.09 24.45
C HIS A 112 12.01 -7.16 25.70
N ASN A 113 12.54 -8.35 26.00
CA ASN A 113 13.63 -8.50 26.97
C ASN A 113 14.99 -8.44 26.26
N PHE A 114 15.59 -7.24 26.23
CA PHE A 114 16.89 -6.99 25.59
C PHE A 114 17.99 -7.90 26.14
N TYR A 115 18.06 -8.06 27.46
CA TYR A 115 19.11 -8.83 28.11
C TYR A 115 18.97 -10.33 27.82
N ALA A 116 17.75 -10.86 27.82
CA ALA A 116 17.50 -12.25 27.43
C ALA A 116 17.91 -12.51 25.97
N ARG A 117 17.55 -11.61 25.05
CA ARG A 117 17.94 -11.73 23.64
C ARG A 117 19.46 -11.64 23.45
N LYS A 118 20.13 -10.72 24.15
CA LYS A 118 21.59 -10.57 24.09
C LYS A 118 22.29 -11.84 24.58
N SER A 119 21.88 -12.35 25.74
CA SER A 119 22.42 -13.59 26.32
C SER A 119 22.23 -14.79 25.38
N TYR A 120 21.05 -14.92 24.75
CA TYR A 120 20.80 -15.96 23.76
C TYR A 120 21.76 -15.88 22.57
N LEU A 121 21.96 -14.70 21.99
CA LEU A 121 22.85 -14.50 20.84
C LEU A 121 24.32 -14.80 21.17
N GLU A 122 24.77 -14.40 22.37
CA GLU A 122 26.11 -14.75 22.86
C GLU A 122 26.27 -16.27 22.98
N GLY A 123 25.26 -16.96 23.52
CA GLY A 123 25.24 -18.42 23.57
C GLY A 123 25.28 -19.08 22.19
N VAL A 124 24.55 -18.54 21.21
CA VAL A 124 24.59 -19.00 19.81
C VAL A 124 25.99 -18.80 19.21
N ALA A 125 26.64 -17.66 19.47
CA ALA A 125 27.99 -17.39 18.99
C ALA A 125 29.01 -18.40 19.55
N ILE A 126 28.95 -18.69 20.86
CA ILE A 126 29.82 -19.67 21.50
C ILE A 126 29.58 -21.08 20.92
N LYS A 127 28.32 -21.48 20.75
CA LYS A 127 27.97 -22.76 20.13
C LYS A 127 28.49 -22.86 18.70
N ASN A 128 28.38 -21.81 17.89
CA ASN A 128 28.91 -21.77 16.54
C ASN A 128 30.43 -21.98 16.50
N ILE A 129 31.18 -21.33 17.41
CA ILE A 129 32.63 -21.54 17.52
C ILE A 129 32.93 -23.00 17.87
N LEU A 130 32.19 -23.59 18.80
CA LEU A 130 32.38 -24.98 19.20
C LEU A 130 32.09 -25.95 18.05
N VAL A 131 31.01 -25.74 17.30
CA VAL A 131 30.64 -26.55 16.13
C VAL A 131 31.72 -26.46 15.06
N ARG A 132 32.22 -25.25 14.76
CA ARG A 132 33.33 -25.07 13.81
C ARG A 132 34.57 -25.86 14.21
N ARG A 133 35.01 -25.74 15.48
CA ARG A 133 36.14 -26.52 15.99
C ARG A 133 35.93 -28.03 15.89
N LYS A 134 34.70 -28.52 16.12
CA LYS A 134 34.38 -29.94 15.96
C LYS A 134 34.47 -30.37 14.50
N LEU A 135 33.94 -29.55 13.58
CA LEU A 135 34.04 -29.79 12.14
C LEU A 135 35.50 -29.80 11.67
N ASP A 136 36.34 -28.90 12.17
CA ASP A 136 37.77 -28.86 11.84
C ASP A 136 38.47 -30.16 12.26
N LYS A 137 38.21 -30.64 13.48
CA LYS A 137 38.75 -31.92 13.97
C LYS A 137 38.27 -33.11 13.15
N LEU A 138 36.99 -33.14 12.77
CA LEU A 138 36.45 -34.20 11.92
C LEU A 138 37.07 -34.17 10.52
N ASN A 139 37.27 -32.99 9.95
CA ASN A 139 37.96 -32.82 8.68
C ASN A 139 39.40 -33.31 8.74
N GLU A 140 40.13 -33.04 9.83
CA GLU A 140 41.49 -33.56 10.03
C GLU A 140 41.52 -35.09 10.09
N VAL A 141 40.63 -35.70 10.87
CA VAL A 141 40.54 -37.17 10.98
C VAL A 141 40.19 -37.78 9.63
N GLN A 142 39.20 -37.22 8.94
CA GLN A 142 38.78 -37.69 7.62
C GLN A 142 39.90 -37.55 6.58
N LYS A 143 40.67 -36.46 6.63
CA LYS A 143 41.83 -36.27 5.75
C LYS A 143 42.89 -37.35 6.01
N ARG A 144 43.26 -37.58 7.28
CA ARG A 144 44.21 -38.64 7.66
C ARG A 144 43.73 -40.01 7.19
N GLU A 145 42.45 -40.31 7.37
CA GLU A 145 41.87 -41.56 6.91
C GLU A 145 41.97 -41.71 5.38
N ARG A 146 41.69 -40.66 4.63
CA ARG A 146 41.87 -40.65 3.16
C ARG A 146 43.33 -40.86 2.76
N ASP A 147 44.26 -40.20 3.46
CA ASP A 147 45.70 -40.32 3.20
C ASP A 147 46.18 -41.75 3.49
N CYS A 148 45.80 -42.33 4.63
CA CYS A 148 46.11 -43.72 4.96
C CYS A 148 45.51 -44.71 3.94
N ARG A 149 44.24 -44.51 3.55
CA ARG A 149 43.59 -45.33 2.52
C ARG A 149 44.29 -45.21 1.16
N ALA A 150 44.78 -44.02 0.81
CA ALA A 150 45.55 -43.80 -0.42
C ALA A 150 46.90 -44.54 -0.38
N MET A 151 47.62 -44.46 0.75
CA MET A 151 48.88 -45.19 0.95
C MET A 151 48.70 -46.71 0.87
N VAL A 152 47.63 -47.24 1.49
CA VAL A 152 47.31 -48.67 1.42
C VAL A 152 47.01 -49.08 -0.02
N LYS A 153 46.19 -48.32 -0.74
CA LYS A 153 45.90 -48.59 -2.17
C LYS A 153 47.16 -48.52 -3.05
N GLU A 154 48.06 -47.59 -2.77
CA GLU A 154 49.34 -47.49 -3.49
C GLU A 154 50.20 -48.73 -3.23
N GLN A 155 50.27 -49.17 -1.96
CA GLN A 155 51.02 -50.37 -1.58
C GLN A 155 50.39 -51.64 -2.17
N GLU A 156 49.06 -51.77 -2.12
CA GLU A 156 48.32 -52.86 -2.77
C GLU A 156 48.56 -52.86 -4.29
N GLY A 157 48.58 -51.69 -4.92
CA GLY A 157 48.92 -51.52 -6.33
C GLY A 157 50.33 -51.99 -6.65
N LYS A 158 51.33 -51.68 -5.81
CA LYS A 158 52.71 -52.18 -5.94
C LYS A 158 52.78 -53.69 -5.78
N VAL A 159 52.10 -54.25 -4.78
CA VAL A 159 52.03 -55.71 -4.56
C VAL A 159 51.37 -56.41 -5.74
N TYR A 160 50.28 -55.86 -6.27
CA TYR A 160 49.59 -56.39 -7.45
C TYR A 160 50.50 -56.39 -8.69
N GLN A 161 51.26 -55.31 -8.92
CA GLN A 161 52.25 -55.26 -9.99
C GLN A 161 53.35 -56.31 -9.80
N ALA A 162 53.86 -56.47 -8.57
CA ALA A 162 54.85 -57.50 -8.25
C ALA A 162 54.32 -58.92 -8.50
N GLN A 163 53.07 -59.22 -8.12
CA GLN A 163 52.43 -60.50 -8.43
C GLN A 163 52.37 -60.76 -9.95
N ARG A 164 52.01 -59.75 -10.75
CA ARG A 164 51.95 -59.86 -12.22
C ARG A 164 53.32 -60.07 -12.85
N LEU A 165 54.34 -59.43 -12.29
CA LEU A 165 55.72 -59.45 -12.79
C LEU A 165 56.61 -60.48 -12.06
N HIS A 166 56.03 -61.39 -11.26
CA HIS A 166 56.77 -62.33 -10.41
C HIS A 166 57.77 -63.22 -11.18
N HIS A 167 57.49 -63.50 -12.45
CA HIS A 167 58.38 -64.26 -13.34
C HIS A 167 59.69 -63.52 -13.69
N LEU A 168 59.77 -62.21 -13.48
CA LEU A 168 60.97 -61.40 -13.74
C LEU A 168 61.96 -61.38 -12.57
N MET A 169 61.73 -62.20 -11.54
CA MET A 169 62.58 -62.33 -10.36
C MET A 169 63.95 -62.93 -10.65
N SER A 170 64.97 -62.49 -9.91
CA SER A 170 66.27 -63.16 -9.88
C SER A 170 66.15 -64.61 -9.44
N THR A 171 66.81 -65.49 -10.19
CA THR A 171 67.09 -66.87 -9.79
C THR A 171 68.56 -67.00 -9.39
N LYS A 172 68.97 -68.15 -8.85
CA LYS A 172 70.37 -68.41 -8.49
C LYS A 172 71.32 -68.37 -9.69
N GLN A 173 70.81 -68.67 -10.88
CA GLN A 173 71.61 -68.83 -12.09
C GLN A 173 71.54 -67.60 -13.02
N CYS A 174 70.43 -66.85 -13.00
CA CYS A 174 70.28 -65.63 -13.81
C CYS A 174 69.71 -64.47 -12.97
N PRO A 175 70.35 -63.28 -12.99
CA PRO A 175 69.79 -62.09 -12.37
C PRO A 175 68.52 -61.62 -13.11
N GLY A 176 67.48 -61.23 -12.37
CA GLY A 176 66.22 -60.73 -12.91
C GLY A 176 66.34 -59.28 -13.39
N VAL A 177 65.37 -58.82 -14.17
CA VAL A 177 65.40 -57.48 -14.81
C VAL A 177 65.59 -56.36 -13.78
N PHE A 178 65.09 -56.55 -12.56
CA PHE A 178 65.16 -55.56 -11.48
C PHE A 178 66.39 -55.72 -10.56
N ASN A 179 67.29 -56.67 -10.84
CA ASN A 179 68.52 -56.91 -10.09
C ASN A 179 69.76 -56.81 -11.00
N SER A 180 70.03 -55.59 -11.50
CA SER A 180 71.15 -55.33 -12.40
C SER A 180 72.50 -55.44 -11.67
N PRO A 181 73.50 -56.14 -12.26
CA PRO A 181 74.84 -56.30 -11.66
C PRO A 181 75.62 -54.99 -11.53
N PHE A 182 75.17 -53.92 -12.19
CA PHE A 182 75.80 -52.59 -12.11
C PHE A 182 75.26 -51.73 -10.96
N ARG A 183 74.26 -52.22 -10.20
CA ARG A 183 73.69 -51.50 -9.05
C ARG A 183 74.19 -52.12 -7.75
N GLN A 184 74.57 -51.27 -6.79
CA GLN A 184 75.09 -51.71 -5.48
C GLN A 184 74.03 -52.43 -4.62
N ALA A 185 72.75 -52.17 -4.86
CA ALA A 185 71.63 -52.82 -4.16
C ALA A 185 70.48 -53.14 -5.15
N PRO A 186 69.68 -54.21 -4.91
CA PRO A 186 68.52 -54.52 -5.73
C PRO A 186 67.49 -53.39 -5.79
N HIS A 187 66.77 -53.25 -6.90
CA HIS A 187 65.69 -52.25 -7.03
C HIS A 187 64.54 -52.56 -6.06
N GLU A 188 63.79 -51.55 -5.61
CA GLU A 188 62.67 -51.72 -4.65
C GLU A 188 61.65 -52.78 -5.11
N MET A 189 61.38 -52.83 -6.41
CA MET A 189 60.52 -53.84 -7.03
C MET A 189 61.07 -55.27 -6.86
N GLU A 190 62.38 -55.49 -7.00
CA GLU A 190 63.01 -56.81 -6.80
C GLU A 190 62.87 -57.29 -5.35
N LEU A 191 62.97 -56.38 -4.38
CA LEU A 191 62.77 -56.70 -2.97
C LEU A 191 61.32 -57.10 -2.69
N LEU A 192 60.35 -56.38 -3.26
CA LEU A 192 58.92 -56.72 -3.16
C LEU A 192 58.61 -58.06 -3.82
N LEU A 193 59.17 -58.30 -5.01
CA LEU A 193 59.01 -59.55 -5.73
C LEU A 193 59.44 -60.76 -4.88
N ARG A 194 60.56 -60.67 -4.16
CA ARG A 194 61.06 -61.73 -3.25
C ARG A 194 60.15 -61.98 -2.04
N GLN A 195 59.39 -60.97 -1.61
CA GLN A 195 58.48 -61.08 -0.46
C GLN A 195 57.11 -61.65 -0.86
N VAL A 196 56.67 -61.38 -2.08
CA VAL A 196 55.37 -61.78 -2.59
C VAL A 196 55.41 -63.23 -3.09
N LYS A 197 54.42 -64.05 -2.72
CA LYS A 197 54.29 -65.42 -3.25
C LYS A 197 53.71 -65.40 -4.67
N TYR A 198 54.26 -66.20 -5.57
CA TYR A 198 53.66 -66.42 -6.88
C TYR A 198 52.22 -66.88 -6.72
N GLN A 199 51.28 -66.15 -7.34
CA GLN A 199 49.93 -66.65 -7.53
C GLN A 199 49.81 -67.08 -8.99
N VAL A 200 49.42 -68.34 -9.20
CA VAL A 200 49.06 -68.83 -10.53
C VAL A 200 47.90 -67.96 -11.00
N PRO A 201 47.96 -67.35 -12.20
CA PRO A 201 46.81 -66.64 -12.74
C PRO A 201 45.64 -67.61 -12.79
N THR A 202 44.67 -67.44 -11.89
CA THR A 202 43.41 -68.16 -11.96
C THR A 202 42.85 -67.84 -13.34
N ARG A 203 42.79 -68.85 -14.24
CA ARG A 203 42.11 -68.72 -15.52
C ARG A 203 40.68 -68.31 -15.20
N LEU A 204 40.38 -67.02 -15.33
CA LEU A 204 39.01 -66.58 -15.35
C LEU A 204 38.33 -67.39 -16.46
N ALA A 205 37.24 -68.06 -16.10
CA ALA A 205 36.43 -68.80 -17.06
C ALA A 205 36.18 -67.92 -18.30
N PRO A 206 36.11 -68.51 -19.51
CA PRO A 206 35.90 -67.74 -20.73
C PRO A 206 34.73 -66.78 -20.52
N ARG A 207 34.96 -65.47 -20.72
CA ARG A 207 33.86 -64.50 -20.80
C ARG A 207 32.90 -65.03 -21.86
N GLY A 208 31.75 -65.52 -21.39
CA GLY A 208 30.63 -65.88 -22.23
C GLY A 208 30.36 -64.73 -23.18
N ARG A 209 30.38 -65.07 -24.46
CA ARG A 209 30.06 -64.21 -25.59
C ARG A 209 28.61 -63.73 -25.40
N VAL A 210 28.41 -62.60 -24.72
CA VAL A 210 27.12 -61.91 -24.74
C VAL A 210 26.97 -61.36 -26.16
N ARG A 211 26.02 -61.94 -26.88
CA ARG A 211 25.61 -61.60 -28.24
C ARG A 211 25.12 -60.14 -28.27
N PRO A 212 25.54 -59.29 -29.23
CA PRO A 212 24.89 -58.01 -29.43
C PRO A 212 23.54 -58.26 -30.13
N GLN A 213 22.43 -57.94 -29.48
CA GLN A 213 21.13 -57.77 -30.14
C GLN A 213 20.76 -56.29 -30.12
N GLY A 214 20.62 -55.73 -31.32
CA GLY A 214 19.65 -54.67 -31.67
C GLY A 214 19.86 -53.28 -31.08
N THR A 215 20.43 -52.38 -31.90
CA THR A 215 20.04 -50.96 -31.87
C THR A 215 18.57 -50.79 -32.29
N PRO A 216 17.83 -49.84 -31.71
CA PRO A 216 17.04 -48.90 -32.47
C PRO A 216 17.76 -47.56 -32.56
N SER A 217 17.69 -46.96 -33.74
CA SER A 217 18.40 -45.77 -34.18
C SER A 217 17.63 -44.46 -33.80
N PRO A 218 18.00 -43.25 -34.28
CA PRO A 218 18.29 -42.12 -33.40
C PRO A 218 17.34 -40.92 -33.57
N THR A 219 17.07 -40.14 -32.52
CA THR A 219 16.80 -38.70 -32.69
C THR A 219 16.88 -37.90 -31.39
N ASN A 220 17.74 -36.88 -31.43
CA ASN A 220 17.58 -35.54 -30.88
C ASN A 220 17.52 -35.27 -29.37
N SER A 221 18.68 -34.81 -28.89
CA SER A 221 18.89 -33.48 -28.29
C SER A 221 18.84 -33.33 -26.76
N ARG A 222 19.93 -32.70 -26.27
CA ARG A 222 20.05 -31.82 -25.10
C ARG A 222 20.09 -32.44 -23.70
N THR A 223 21.29 -32.34 -23.13
CA THR A 223 21.61 -31.68 -21.84
C THR A 223 20.70 -31.93 -20.63
N CYS A 224 21.38 -32.30 -19.53
CA CYS A 224 21.07 -32.03 -18.11
C CYS A 224 20.56 -33.21 -17.27
N CYS A 225 20.95 -33.13 -16.00
CA CYS A 225 20.73 -34.03 -14.89
C CYS A 225 19.27 -34.46 -14.68
N SER A 226 19.04 -35.70 -14.23
CA SER A 226 17.88 -36.07 -13.39
C SER A 226 18.15 -37.41 -12.69
N ARG A 227 17.98 -37.43 -11.37
CA ARG A 227 17.80 -38.64 -10.55
C ARG A 227 16.31 -38.77 -10.22
N GLU A 228 15.82 -40.00 -10.10
CA GLU A 228 14.40 -40.34 -9.88
C GLU A 228 13.82 -39.79 -8.55
N PRO A 229 12.51 -39.45 -8.49
CA PRO A 229 11.92 -38.59 -7.43
C PRO A 229 11.57 -39.28 -6.09
N GLY A 230 11.96 -40.54 -5.88
CA GLY A 230 11.48 -41.35 -4.75
C GLY A 230 12.41 -41.43 -3.53
N GLU A 231 13.72 -41.29 -3.71
CA GLU A 231 14.71 -41.66 -2.65
C GLU A 231 15.32 -40.46 -1.90
N VAL A 232 14.86 -39.25 -2.17
CA VAL A 232 15.35 -38.03 -1.49
C VAL A 232 14.60 -37.73 -0.19
N TRP A 233 13.46 -38.38 0.04
CA TRP A 233 12.58 -38.10 1.19
C TRP A 233 13.04 -38.70 2.52
N GLU A 234 13.89 -39.72 2.54
CA GLU A 234 14.29 -40.38 3.80
C GLU A 234 15.49 -39.74 4.52
N GLN A 235 16.17 -38.76 3.94
CA GLN A 235 17.23 -38.01 4.65
C GLN A 235 16.72 -36.77 5.40
N GLN A 236 15.44 -36.42 5.26
CA GLN A 236 14.89 -35.18 5.83
C GLN A 236 14.10 -35.38 7.13
N VAL A 237 14.01 -36.61 7.65
CA VAL A 237 13.18 -36.95 8.82
C VAL A 237 13.95 -36.89 10.15
N GLN A 238 15.27 -36.68 10.14
CA GLN A 238 16.08 -36.61 11.37
C GLN A 238 16.48 -35.18 11.77
N CYS A 239 15.55 -34.22 11.76
CA CYS A 239 15.76 -32.91 12.41
C CYS A 239 14.42 -32.33 12.94
N PRO A 240 13.91 -32.81 14.08
CA PRO A 240 12.81 -32.15 14.77
C PRO A 240 13.38 -31.02 15.63
N ASP A 241 13.34 -29.76 15.16
CA ASP A 241 13.10 -28.55 16.01
C ASP A 241 13.31 -27.17 15.36
N LEU A 242 13.60 -27.05 14.06
CA LEU A 242 13.90 -25.73 13.44
C LEU A 242 12.84 -25.14 12.52
N MET A 243 11.61 -25.67 12.51
CA MET A 243 10.53 -25.21 11.62
C MET A 243 9.31 -24.70 12.39
N LEU A 244 9.52 -23.77 13.33
CA LEU A 244 8.44 -22.99 13.95
C LEU A 244 8.46 -21.52 13.49
N SER A 245 8.87 -21.26 12.24
CA SER A 245 8.66 -19.96 11.63
C SER A 245 8.23 -20.07 10.17
N LEU A 246 7.11 -19.40 9.89
CA LEU A 246 6.63 -18.98 8.56
C LEU A 246 6.03 -20.07 7.66
N GLN A 247 4.94 -20.70 8.13
CA GLN A 247 3.83 -21.10 7.24
C GLN A 247 2.95 -19.89 6.91
N THR A 248 3.52 -18.87 6.28
CA THR A 248 2.72 -17.87 5.59
C THR A 248 3.25 -17.82 4.17
N SER A 249 2.39 -18.10 3.19
CA SER A 249 2.69 -17.90 1.77
C SER A 249 3.26 -16.49 1.59
N TYR A 250 4.18 -16.30 0.63
CA TYR A 250 4.75 -14.99 0.32
C TYR A 250 3.67 -13.93 0.02
N THR A 251 2.46 -14.36 -0.38
CA THR A 251 1.29 -13.54 -0.68
C THR A 251 0.42 -13.19 0.54
N TYR A 252 0.66 -13.76 1.72
CA TYR A 252 -0.23 -13.65 2.89
C TYR A 252 -0.43 -12.19 3.35
N LEU A 253 0.63 -11.37 3.32
CA LEU A 253 0.52 -9.95 3.68
C LEU A 253 -0.31 -9.15 2.66
N GLU A 254 -0.22 -9.51 1.39
CA GLU A 254 -0.93 -8.85 0.29
C GLU A 254 -2.42 -9.24 0.29
N GLU A 255 -2.71 -10.51 0.59
CA GLU A 255 -4.06 -11.02 0.79
C GLU A 255 -4.73 -10.38 2.03
N ALA A 256 -4.02 -10.24 3.14
CA ALA A 256 -4.53 -9.60 4.36
C ALA A 256 -4.85 -8.10 4.14
N GLN A 257 -4.04 -7.39 3.34
CA GLN A 257 -4.29 -5.99 2.99
C GLN A 257 -5.51 -5.83 2.07
N ASN A 258 -5.66 -6.71 1.08
CA ASN A 258 -6.81 -6.71 0.19
C ASN A 258 -8.13 -7.01 0.94
N GLN A 259 -8.11 -7.92 1.91
CA GLN A 259 -9.27 -8.22 2.74
C GLN A 259 -9.68 -7.02 3.63
N LEU A 260 -8.72 -6.29 4.18
CA LEU A 260 -8.98 -5.07 4.97
C LEU A 260 -9.63 -3.97 4.11
N GLN A 261 -9.14 -3.75 2.89
CA GLN A 261 -9.73 -2.79 1.94
C GLN A 261 -11.15 -3.18 1.52
N GLN A 262 -11.42 -4.47 1.32
CA GLN A 262 -12.76 -4.96 1.02
C GLN A 262 -13.74 -4.73 2.20
N GLN A 263 -13.29 -4.91 3.45
CA GLN A 263 -14.12 -4.63 4.62
C GLN A 263 -14.40 -3.14 4.83
N GLU A 264 -13.42 -2.26 4.58
CA GLU A 264 -13.62 -0.81 4.65
C GLU A 264 -14.60 -0.30 3.59
N THR A 265 -14.50 -0.79 2.34
CA THR A 265 -15.41 -0.40 1.25
C THR A 265 -16.85 -0.89 1.48
N VAL A 266 -17.04 -2.06 2.12
CA VAL A 266 -18.36 -2.56 2.52
C VAL A 266 -18.94 -1.74 3.67
N ARG A 267 -18.13 -1.36 4.68
CA ARG A 267 -18.57 -0.48 5.79
C ARG A 267 -19.05 0.89 5.31
N VAL A 268 -18.30 1.52 4.40
CA VAL A 268 -18.65 2.84 3.85
C VAL A 268 -19.95 2.77 3.03
N ARG A 269 -20.25 1.65 2.36
CA ARG A 269 -21.52 1.47 1.64
C ARG A 269 -22.71 1.19 2.54
N THR A 270 -22.52 0.55 3.70
CA THR A 270 -23.61 0.33 4.66
C THR A 270 -23.99 1.59 5.44
N GLU A 271 -23.04 2.52 5.66
CA GLU A 271 -23.29 3.78 6.36
C GLU A 271 -24.01 4.83 5.49
N THR A 272 -23.92 4.74 4.15
CA THR A 272 -24.62 5.66 3.25
C THR A 272 -26.10 5.31 3.00
N HIS A 273 -26.58 4.15 3.46
CA HIS A 273 -27.96 3.69 3.25
C HIS A 273 -28.85 3.67 4.50
N THR A 274 -28.35 4.03 5.68
CA THR A 274 -29.22 4.28 6.84
C THR A 274 -29.77 5.71 6.79
N VAL A 275 -30.87 5.88 6.05
CA VAL A 275 -31.79 7.00 6.24
C VAL A 275 -32.44 6.82 7.63
N CYS A 276 -31.86 7.49 8.64
CA CYS A 276 -32.47 7.60 9.96
C CYS A 276 -33.70 8.51 9.89
N THR A 277 -34.87 7.89 9.79
CA THR A 277 -36.15 8.52 10.10
C THR A 277 -36.39 8.43 11.61
N HIS A 278 -36.50 9.60 12.24
CA HIS A 278 -37.20 9.94 13.49
C HIS A 278 -37.04 9.03 14.72
N ASN A 279 -36.56 9.58 15.85
CA ASN A 279 -37.40 9.87 17.02
C ASN A 279 -36.63 10.46 18.21
N ASP A 280 -37.34 11.37 18.87
CA ASP A 280 -37.05 12.16 20.06
C ASP A 280 -36.37 11.40 21.21
N THR A 281 -35.37 12.04 21.83
CA THR A 281 -34.98 11.75 23.22
C THR A 281 -34.90 13.06 24.03
N PRO A 282 -35.59 13.17 25.18
CA PRO A 282 -35.75 14.41 25.92
C PRO A 282 -34.66 14.54 27.00
N THR A 283 -33.50 15.10 26.67
CA THR A 283 -32.46 15.40 27.67
C THR A 283 -32.15 16.89 27.83
N HIS A 284 -32.84 17.78 27.12
CA HIS A 284 -32.59 19.22 27.19
C HIS A 284 -33.47 20.03 28.15
N LYS A 285 -34.30 19.38 28.99
CA LYS A 285 -35.24 20.07 29.89
C LYS A 285 -34.76 20.32 31.32
N ILE A 286 -33.50 20.00 31.66
CA ILE A 286 -32.98 20.16 33.05
C ILE A 286 -32.00 21.34 33.22
N MET A 287 -31.55 22.01 32.15
CA MET A 287 -30.59 23.13 32.26
C MET A 287 -31.17 24.53 31.96
N LEU A 288 -32.49 24.73 32.08
CA LEU A 288 -33.11 26.06 31.90
C LEU A 288 -34.05 26.46 33.05
N GLN A 289 -33.68 26.12 34.29
CA GLN A 289 -34.44 26.56 35.47
C GLN A 289 -33.59 27.22 36.58
N LYS A 290 -32.33 27.59 36.30
CA LYS A 290 -31.44 28.24 37.29
C LYS A 290 -30.79 29.55 36.79
N SER A 291 -31.55 30.42 36.12
CA SER A 291 -31.06 31.80 35.83
C SER A 291 -32.15 32.86 35.87
N TYR A 292 -33.08 32.74 36.81
CA TYR A 292 -33.92 33.86 37.24
C TYR A 292 -33.98 33.86 38.76
N HIS A 293 -32.95 34.42 39.40
CA HIS A 293 -32.99 34.98 40.77
C HIS A 293 -31.59 35.50 41.09
N ILE A 294 -31.26 36.67 40.54
CA ILE A 294 -30.32 37.60 41.16
C ILE A 294 -30.95 38.99 40.96
N HIS A 295 -31.47 39.52 42.07
CA HIS A 295 -31.73 40.95 42.27
C HIS A 295 -30.41 41.70 42.38
#